data_AF-A0A9P9PL89-F1
#
_entry.id   AF-A0A9P9PL89-F1
#
_cell.length_a   1.000
_cell.length_b   1.000
_cell.length_c   1.000
_cell.angle_alpha   90.00
_cell.angle_beta   90.00
_cell.angle_gamma   90.00
#
_symmetry.space_group_name_H-M   'P 1'
#
loop_
_entity.id
_entity.type
_entity.pdbx_description
1 polymer ?
#
loop_
_entity_poly.entity_id
_entity_poly.type
_entity_poly.pdbx_seq_one_letter_code
_entity_poly.pdbx_strand_id
1 'polypeptide(L)'
;MMPEDHDTPPTPSGDGTTPTQPSDDTPTSSSDKNDASLDRTLPMSGVNFAFGPQSWYWIRCGVRYRFVRSTASVWGNLKMDNPYWVAFKHDTGFMIRGDDGRVVHSWNDGHLVRADQVDSFIETRNTYSRLHDWISDQVQSDPEKVLQVSLSIGPKGSYFARCGTALTSHALPKDLQKALKESGSYPVRIALGKNDAWFVSFADGSRKWNLRHVYPSLAITNVFTDSTNIPIFVALNPYVEDEWFIVQKNGTCNFRMTWSKDEARELRKMTDTYMRGRAIRDGSSFSTMLEVDGTLKENRYSPNSRPQESRIEAMLATIRGRTRSMKNGDVALVGAVAGGTGVVAKLVGQPTFRAVGVAASTGIGAAAVSL
;
A
#
# COMPACT_ATOMS: atom_id res chain seq x y z
N MET A 1 -21.41 -93.24 3.97
CA MET A 1 -22.75 -92.83 4.42
C MET A 1 -23.11 -91.58 3.63
N MET A 2 -24.20 -91.62 2.87
CA MET A 2 -24.87 -90.44 2.29
C MET A 2 -26.00 -90.01 3.27
N PRO A 3 -26.84 -89.01 2.94
CA PRO A 3 -26.65 -87.87 2.03
C PRO A 3 -26.12 -86.62 2.80
N GLU A 4 -26.54 -85.35 2.77
CA GLU A 4 -27.66 -84.57 2.17
C GLU A 4 -27.23 -83.13 1.85
N ASP A 5 -27.82 -82.55 0.79
CA ASP A 5 -27.75 -81.12 0.42
C ASP A 5 -28.80 -80.28 1.18
N HIS A 6 -28.71 -78.95 1.11
CA HIS A 6 -29.92 -78.11 1.16
C HIS A 6 -29.79 -76.79 0.38
N ASP A 7 -30.86 -76.46 -0.35
CA ASP A 7 -30.86 -75.56 -1.50
C ASP A 7 -31.55 -74.20 -1.24
N THR A 8 -30.89 -73.09 -1.62
CA THR A 8 -31.49 -71.80 -2.13
C THR A 8 -32.56 -71.02 -1.28
N PRO A 9 -33.15 -69.87 -1.71
CA PRO A 9 -32.78 -68.83 -2.69
C PRO A 9 -32.69 -67.38 -2.05
N PRO A 10 -33.16 -66.20 -2.59
CA PRO A 10 -32.24 -65.05 -2.75
C PRO A 10 -32.79 -63.63 -2.38
N THR A 11 -32.02 -62.58 -2.74
CA THR A 11 -32.43 -61.16 -3.00
C THR A 11 -32.96 -60.28 -1.83
N PRO A 12 -33.04 -58.93 -1.96
CA PRO A 12 -32.25 -57.97 -2.78
C PRO A 12 -31.81 -56.68 -2.02
N SER A 13 -31.24 -55.72 -2.77
CA SER A 13 -31.20 -54.26 -2.49
C SER A 13 -30.09 -53.70 -1.57
N GLY A 14 -29.54 -52.54 -1.97
CA GLY A 14 -28.48 -51.80 -1.26
C GLY A 14 -28.07 -50.54 -2.02
N ASP A 15 -28.73 -49.43 -1.73
CA ASP A 15 -28.73 -48.12 -2.40
C ASP A 15 -27.45 -47.63 -3.11
N GLY A 16 -27.63 -47.07 -4.31
CA GLY A 16 -26.60 -46.31 -5.02
C GLY A 16 -26.48 -44.88 -4.48
N THR A 17 -25.35 -44.55 -3.85
CA THR A 17 -25.09 -43.21 -3.30
C THR A 17 -24.73 -42.21 -4.40
N THR A 18 -25.59 -41.22 -4.64
CA THR A 18 -25.28 -40.13 -5.58
C THR A 18 -24.22 -39.18 -5.00
N PRO A 19 -23.16 -38.78 -5.73
CA PRO A 19 -22.17 -37.84 -5.24
C PRO A 19 -22.77 -36.43 -5.06
N THR A 20 -22.83 -35.94 -3.83
CA THR A 20 -23.24 -34.55 -3.55
C THR A 20 -22.21 -33.56 -4.11
N GLN A 21 -22.59 -32.80 -5.12
CA GLN A 21 -21.76 -31.76 -5.71
C GLN A 21 -21.53 -30.62 -4.69
N PRO A 22 -20.29 -30.13 -4.50
CA PRO A 22 -20.03 -29.04 -3.57
C PRO A 22 -20.66 -27.73 -4.07
N SER A 23 -21.31 -27.00 -3.16
CA SER A 23 -21.96 -25.72 -3.46
C SER A 23 -20.95 -24.56 -3.50
N ASP A 24 -20.86 -23.88 -4.64
CA ASP A 24 -20.10 -22.64 -4.78
C ASP A 24 -20.77 -21.50 -3.99
N ASP A 25 -20.31 -21.28 -2.75
CA ASP A 25 -20.65 -20.11 -1.91
C ASP A 25 -20.06 -18.82 -2.51
N THR A 26 -20.59 -18.40 -3.67
CA THR A 26 -20.26 -17.13 -4.31
C THR A 26 -20.87 -15.98 -3.48
N PRO A 27 -20.07 -15.06 -2.93
CA PRO A 27 -20.58 -14.03 -2.04
C PRO A 27 -21.52 -13.05 -2.76
N THR A 28 -22.74 -12.91 -2.25
CA THR A 28 -23.80 -12.10 -2.83
C THR A 28 -23.38 -10.64 -3.02
N SER A 29 -23.40 -10.15 -4.26
CA SER A 29 -23.17 -8.74 -4.57
C SER A 29 -24.43 -7.92 -4.26
N SER A 30 -24.49 -7.28 -3.10
CA SER A 30 -25.53 -6.30 -2.76
C SER A 30 -25.30 -5.01 -3.54
N SER A 31 -26.08 -4.80 -4.60
CA SER A 31 -25.85 -3.74 -5.60
C SER A 31 -26.46 -2.36 -5.26
N ASP A 32 -26.71 -2.07 -3.99
CA ASP A 32 -27.28 -0.80 -3.53
C ASP A 32 -26.24 0.33 -3.64
N LYS A 33 -26.19 0.96 -4.81
CA LYS A 33 -25.36 2.14 -5.11
C LYS A 33 -25.89 3.41 -4.44
N ASN A 34 -25.96 3.41 -3.11
CA ASN A 34 -25.91 4.67 -2.38
C ASN A 34 -24.51 5.26 -2.57
N ASP A 35 -24.42 6.50 -3.06
CA ASP A 35 -23.17 7.28 -3.06
C ASP A 35 -22.78 7.59 -1.61
N ALA A 36 -22.07 6.64 -1.01
CA ALA A 36 -21.54 6.73 0.35
C ALA A 36 -20.48 7.83 0.40
N SER A 37 -20.94 9.07 0.62
CA SER A 37 -20.10 10.27 0.69
C SER A 37 -18.93 10.03 1.64
N LEU A 38 -17.75 10.00 1.05
CA LEU A 38 -16.64 9.25 1.62
C LEU A 38 -16.17 9.86 2.93
N ASP A 39 -16.25 9.08 4.00
CA ASP A 39 -15.87 9.53 5.33
C ASP A 39 -14.35 9.78 5.42
N ARG A 40 -13.99 11.04 5.17
CA ARG A 40 -12.63 11.58 5.24
C ARG A 40 -12.09 11.61 6.68
N THR A 41 -12.86 11.22 7.70
CA THR A 41 -12.35 11.03 9.08
C THR A 41 -11.59 9.72 9.27
N LEU A 42 -11.80 8.72 8.39
CA LEU A 42 -11.09 7.43 8.48
C LEU A 42 -9.57 7.63 8.47
N PRO A 43 -8.82 7.06 9.44
CA PRO A 43 -7.41 7.41 9.66
C PRO A 43 -6.50 6.95 8.52
N MET A 44 -6.18 7.89 7.62
CA MET A 44 -5.23 7.67 6.53
C MET A 44 -3.79 7.78 7.03
N SER A 45 -3.09 6.65 7.11
CA SER A 45 -1.64 6.64 7.29
C SER A 45 -0.94 7.35 6.12
N GLY A 46 -0.06 8.31 6.44
CA GLY A 46 0.87 8.93 5.49
C GLY A 46 2.02 8.01 5.07
N VAL A 47 2.03 6.76 5.57
CA VAL A 47 2.97 5.70 5.23
C VAL A 47 2.20 4.46 4.78
N ASN A 48 2.64 3.85 3.68
CA ASN A 48 2.25 2.49 3.31
C ASN A 48 3.53 1.65 3.16
N PHE A 49 3.50 0.40 3.61
CA PHE A 49 4.61 -0.55 3.54
C PHE A 49 4.12 -1.90 3.04
N ALA A 50 4.91 -2.60 2.23
CA ALA A 50 4.60 -3.95 1.76
C ALA A 50 5.84 -4.84 1.78
N PHE A 51 5.70 -6.03 2.37
CA PHE A 51 6.68 -7.11 2.30
C PHE A 51 6.53 -7.89 1.00
N GLY A 52 7.65 -8.22 0.35
CA GLY A 52 7.74 -9.14 -0.76
C GLY A 52 8.58 -10.38 -0.41
N PRO A 53 8.61 -11.39 -1.29
CA PRO A 53 9.47 -12.56 -1.14
C PRO A 53 10.96 -12.15 -1.20
N GLN A 54 11.88 -13.04 -0.81
CA GLN A 54 13.33 -12.84 -1.00
C GLN A 54 13.86 -11.49 -0.44
N SER A 55 13.34 -11.06 0.71
CA SER A 55 13.64 -9.76 1.34
C SER A 55 13.34 -8.53 0.46
N TRP A 56 12.51 -8.67 -0.57
CA TRP A 56 11.97 -7.54 -1.31
C TRP A 56 11.03 -6.73 -0.41
N TYR A 57 10.99 -5.42 -0.60
CA TYR A 57 10.03 -4.57 0.09
C TYR A 57 9.68 -3.34 -0.72
N TRP A 58 8.58 -2.71 -0.36
CA TRP A 58 8.22 -1.38 -0.83
C TRP A 58 7.75 -0.53 0.34
N ILE A 59 8.17 0.73 0.37
CA ILE A 59 7.72 1.71 1.35
C ILE A 59 7.48 3.06 0.66
N ARG A 60 6.38 3.73 1.01
CA ARG A 60 6.18 5.16 0.78
C ARG A 60 6.01 5.87 2.11
N CYS A 61 6.83 6.89 2.34
CA CYS A 61 6.84 7.78 3.49
C CYS A 61 6.48 9.19 3.01
N GLY A 62 5.19 9.52 3.02
CA GLY A 62 4.66 10.78 2.49
C GLY A 62 4.85 10.93 0.97
N VAL A 63 5.90 11.67 0.59
CA VAL A 63 6.27 11.94 -0.81
C VAL A 63 7.54 11.22 -1.26
N ARG A 64 8.28 10.55 -0.36
CA ARG A 64 9.40 9.67 -0.72
C ARG A 64 8.91 8.24 -0.78
N TYR A 65 9.43 7.45 -1.72
CA TYR A 65 9.22 6.02 -1.77
C TYR A 65 10.52 5.29 -2.12
N ARG A 66 10.60 4.01 -1.77
CA ARG A 66 11.69 3.09 -2.12
C ARG A 66 11.08 1.75 -2.47
N PHE A 67 11.58 1.14 -3.53
CA PHE A 67 11.27 -0.21 -3.96
C PHE A 67 12.58 -1.00 -3.95
N VAL A 68 12.64 -2.08 -3.20
CA VAL A 68 13.79 -3.00 -3.19
C VAL A 68 13.32 -4.35 -3.66
N ARG A 69 13.98 -4.82 -4.71
CA ARG A 69 13.80 -6.10 -5.38
C ARG A 69 15.16 -6.46 -6.00
N SER A 70 15.36 -7.72 -6.39
CA SER A 70 16.49 -8.08 -7.26
C SER A 70 16.57 -7.17 -8.50
N THR A 71 17.79 -6.90 -8.95
CA THR A 71 18.13 -5.88 -9.97
C THR A 71 17.48 -6.08 -11.34
N ALA A 72 16.87 -7.23 -11.60
CA ALA A 72 16.20 -7.58 -12.85
C ALA A 72 14.79 -6.97 -13.04
N SER A 73 14.31 -6.10 -12.14
CA SER A 73 12.88 -5.74 -12.11
C SER A 73 12.46 -4.68 -13.14
N VAL A 74 11.37 -4.99 -13.86
CA VAL A 74 10.72 -4.28 -15.01
C VAL A 74 10.23 -2.84 -14.70
N TRP A 75 10.54 -2.28 -13.53
CA TRP A 75 9.90 -1.08 -12.98
C TRP A 75 10.02 0.17 -13.86
N GLY A 76 11.16 0.37 -14.53
CA GLY A 76 11.36 1.48 -15.49
C GLY A 76 10.42 1.43 -16.70
N ASN A 77 10.00 0.23 -17.11
CA ASN A 77 9.09 0.04 -18.24
C ASN A 77 7.63 0.36 -17.87
N LEU A 78 7.29 0.45 -16.58
CA LEU A 78 5.93 0.73 -16.11
C LEU A 78 5.51 2.21 -16.26
N LYS A 79 6.49 3.12 -16.37
CA LYS A 79 6.29 4.58 -16.46
C LYS A 79 5.47 5.16 -15.29
N MET A 80 5.73 4.69 -14.06
CA MET A 80 5.06 5.16 -12.83
C MET A 80 5.99 6.05 -11.99
N ASP A 81 5.83 7.37 -12.07
CA ASP A 81 6.72 8.33 -11.39
C ASP A 81 6.52 8.42 -9.87
N ASN A 82 5.36 8.01 -9.36
CA ASN A 82 5.03 8.07 -7.94
C ASN A 82 3.96 7.01 -7.56
N PRO A 83 4.32 5.89 -6.92
CA PRO A 83 3.40 4.83 -6.55
C PRO A 83 2.72 5.12 -5.21
N TYR A 84 1.41 4.87 -5.08
CA TYR A 84 0.67 5.15 -3.83
C TYR A 84 0.55 3.92 -2.90
N TRP A 85 0.44 2.73 -3.49
CA TRP A 85 0.56 1.45 -2.82
C TRP A 85 1.18 0.41 -3.77
N VAL A 86 1.80 -0.61 -3.18
CA VAL A 86 2.26 -1.85 -3.83
C VAL A 86 1.79 -3.02 -2.98
N ALA A 87 1.41 -4.13 -3.60
CA ALA A 87 1.21 -5.41 -2.93
C ALA A 87 1.89 -6.53 -3.74
N PHE A 88 2.70 -7.34 -3.08
CA PHE A 88 3.44 -8.44 -3.71
C PHE A 88 2.57 -9.70 -3.75
N LYS A 89 2.43 -10.30 -4.93
CA LYS A 89 1.67 -11.54 -5.16
C LYS A 89 2.58 -12.75 -4.96
N HIS A 90 3.22 -12.82 -3.80
CA HIS A 90 4.33 -13.74 -3.55
C HIS A 90 5.43 -13.58 -4.61
N ASP A 91 6.05 -14.69 -5.01
CA ASP A 91 7.05 -14.83 -6.06
C ASP A 91 6.48 -14.74 -7.48
N THR A 92 5.16 -14.65 -7.66
CA THR A 92 4.50 -14.61 -8.98
C THR A 92 4.46 -13.23 -9.63
N GLY A 93 4.61 -12.14 -8.85
CA GLY A 93 4.58 -10.76 -9.37
C GLY A 93 4.12 -9.73 -8.34
N PHE A 94 3.56 -8.60 -8.81
CA PHE A 94 3.02 -7.56 -7.93
C PHE A 94 1.85 -6.81 -8.56
N MET A 95 1.05 -6.18 -7.70
CA MET A 95 0.07 -5.15 -8.04
C MET A 95 0.56 -3.80 -7.51
N ILE A 96 0.43 -2.75 -8.31
CA ILE A 96 0.93 -1.40 -8.01
C ILE A 96 -0.05 -0.37 -8.53
N ARG A 97 -0.09 0.80 -7.89
CA ARG A 97 -0.86 1.95 -8.35
C ARG A 97 0.01 3.20 -8.45
N GLY A 98 -0.02 3.87 -9.60
CA GLY A 98 0.60 5.17 -9.83
C GLY A 98 -0.33 6.34 -9.47
N ASP A 99 0.23 7.50 -9.12
CA ASP A 99 -0.50 8.75 -8.89
C ASP A 99 -1.41 9.16 -10.08
N ASP A 100 -1.15 8.63 -11.29
CA ASP A 100 -1.98 8.74 -12.50
C ASP A 100 -3.36 8.06 -12.41
N GLY A 101 -3.62 7.33 -11.31
CA GLY A 101 -4.88 6.59 -11.09
C GLY A 101 -4.86 5.18 -11.68
N ARG A 102 -3.83 4.84 -12.47
CA ARG A 102 -3.70 3.53 -13.10
C ARG A 102 -3.28 2.48 -12.09
N VAL A 103 -4.05 1.39 -12.05
CA VAL A 103 -3.60 0.13 -11.45
C VAL A 103 -2.81 -0.64 -12.52
N VAL A 104 -1.65 -1.16 -12.14
CA VAL A 104 -0.86 -2.08 -12.97
C VAL A 104 -0.70 -3.40 -12.22
N HIS A 105 -1.06 -4.47 -12.92
CA HIS A 105 -0.95 -5.84 -12.46
C HIS A 105 0.11 -6.54 -13.31
N SER A 106 1.17 -7.03 -12.66
CA SER A 106 2.32 -7.65 -13.33
C SER A 106 2.49 -9.11 -12.93
N TRP A 107 3.05 -9.91 -13.83
CA TRP A 107 3.57 -11.24 -13.52
C TRP A 107 5.08 -11.23 -13.67
N ASN A 108 5.79 -12.14 -13.00
CA ASN A 108 7.23 -12.27 -13.12
C ASN A 108 7.56 -13.11 -14.36
N ASP A 109 8.17 -12.46 -15.37
CA ASP A 109 8.65 -13.13 -16.57
C ASP A 109 9.61 -14.27 -16.21
N GLY A 110 9.44 -15.43 -16.84
CA GLY A 110 10.26 -16.62 -16.57
C GLY A 110 9.99 -17.31 -15.23
N HIS A 111 8.94 -16.97 -14.49
CA HIS A 111 8.55 -17.71 -13.28
C HIS A 111 8.15 -19.16 -13.62
N LEU A 112 9.02 -20.12 -13.29
CA LEU A 112 8.81 -21.55 -13.51
C LEU A 112 8.00 -22.15 -12.36
N VAL A 113 6.82 -22.69 -12.68
CA VAL A 113 5.95 -23.40 -11.75
C VAL A 113 6.26 -24.89 -11.81
N ARG A 114 6.38 -25.57 -10.66
CA ARG A 114 6.54 -27.04 -10.64
C ARG A 114 5.24 -27.71 -11.09
N ALA A 115 5.33 -28.85 -11.78
CA ALA A 115 4.17 -29.52 -12.37
C ALA A 115 3.06 -29.86 -11.36
N ASP A 116 3.44 -30.25 -10.15
CA ASP A 116 2.56 -30.53 -9.00
C ASP A 116 1.98 -29.28 -8.32
N GLN A 117 2.25 -28.08 -8.85
CA GLN A 117 1.79 -26.79 -8.32
C GLN A 117 1.03 -25.95 -9.37
N VAL A 118 0.85 -26.46 -10.59
CA VAL A 118 0.24 -25.73 -11.72
C VAL A 118 -1.18 -25.28 -11.41
N ASP A 119 -2.03 -26.17 -10.86
CA ASP A 119 -3.43 -25.85 -10.58
C ASP A 119 -3.56 -24.77 -9.50
N SER A 120 -2.78 -24.86 -8.42
CA SER A 120 -2.75 -23.85 -7.36
C SER A 120 -2.20 -22.50 -7.87
N PHE A 121 -1.27 -22.51 -8.82
CA PHE A 121 -0.81 -21.29 -9.50
C PHE A 121 -1.90 -20.70 -10.40
N ILE A 122 -2.66 -21.52 -11.14
CA ILE A 122 -3.78 -21.08 -11.97
C ILE A 122 -4.90 -20.49 -11.10
N GLU A 123 -5.25 -21.15 -9.99
CA GLU A 123 -6.20 -20.63 -9.00
C GLU A 123 -5.74 -19.28 -8.45
N THR A 124 -4.50 -19.20 -7.96
CA THR A 124 -3.88 -17.96 -7.47
C THR A 124 -3.88 -16.85 -8.53
N ARG A 125 -3.63 -17.21 -9.80
CA ARG A 125 -3.67 -16.29 -10.94
C ARG A 125 -5.07 -15.74 -11.21
N ASN A 126 -6.07 -16.61 -11.19
CA ASN A 126 -7.48 -16.22 -11.39
C ASN A 126 -7.99 -15.38 -10.21
N THR A 127 -7.60 -15.73 -8.98
CA THR A 127 -7.86 -14.97 -7.75
C THR A 127 -7.28 -13.55 -7.80
N TYR A 128 -6.01 -13.37 -8.17
CA TYR A 128 -5.44 -12.01 -8.30
C TYR A 128 -5.94 -11.24 -9.54
N SER A 129 -6.44 -11.93 -10.57
CA SER A 129 -7.10 -11.27 -11.71
C SER A 129 -8.46 -10.71 -11.29
N ARG A 130 -9.30 -11.52 -10.62
CA ARG A 130 -10.57 -11.05 -10.00
C ARG A 130 -10.35 -9.85 -9.06
N LEU A 131 -9.28 -9.86 -8.26
CA LEU A 131 -8.91 -8.72 -7.41
C LEU A 131 -8.53 -7.46 -8.22
N HIS A 132 -7.73 -7.60 -9.28
CA HIS A 132 -7.38 -6.48 -10.16
C HIS A 132 -8.61 -5.87 -10.81
N ASP A 133 -9.51 -6.71 -11.32
CA ASP A 133 -10.69 -6.26 -12.05
C ASP A 133 -11.70 -5.59 -11.10
N TRP A 134 -11.85 -6.14 -9.88
CA TRP A 134 -12.61 -5.49 -8.80
C TRP A 134 -12.02 -4.12 -8.41
N ILE A 135 -10.71 -3.99 -8.19
CA ILE A 135 -10.11 -2.67 -7.88
C ILE A 135 -10.38 -1.71 -9.04
N SER A 136 -10.26 -2.17 -10.29
CA SER A 136 -10.45 -1.34 -11.49
C SER A 136 -11.89 -0.84 -11.64
N ASP A 137 -12.89 -1.70 -11.39
CA ASP A 137 -14.32 -1.36 -11.38
C ASP A 137 -14.70 -0.38 -10.26
N GLN A 138 -14.12 -0.53 -9.07
CA GLN A 138 -14.37 0.39 -7.96
C GLN A 138 -13.67 1.75 -8.14
N VAL A 139 -12.56 1.77 -8.89
CA VAL A 139 -11.73 2.95 -9.14
C VAL A 139 -12.23 3.78 -10.33
N GLN A 140 -12.54 3.18 -11.48
CA GLN A 140 -13.01 3.87 -12.69
C GLN A 140 -12.10 5.02 -13.17
N SER A 141 -10.80 4.89 -12.93
CA SER A 141 -9.74 5.91 -13.11
C SER A 141 -9.84 7.17 -12.23
N ASP A 142 -10.75 7.22 -11.25
CA ASP A 142 -10.88 8.34 -10.30
C ASP A 142 -9.68 8.34 -9.32
N PRO A 143 -8.79 9.36 -9.38
CA PRO A 143 -7.58 9.37 -8.57
C PRO A 143 -7.83 9.55 -7.06
N GLU A 144 -9.01 10.06 -6.63
CA GLU A 144 -9.39 10.18 -5.22
C GLU A 144 -9.87 8.84 -4.66
N LYS A 145 -10.76 8.11 -5.35
CA LYS A 145 -11.21 6.76 -4.94
C LYS A 145 -10.02 5.84 -4.67
N VAL A 146 -9.03 5.92 -5.54
CA VAL A 146 -7.81 5.11 -5.44
C VAL A 146 -6.97 5.42 -4.18
N LEU A 147 -7.05 6.63 -3.62
CA LEU A 147 -6.38 6.95 -2.34
C LEU A 147 -7.00 6.20 -1.16
N GLN A 148 -8.27 5.81 -1.28
CA GLN A 148 -9.03 5.07 -0.25
C GLN A 148 -8.83 3.55 -0.38
N VAL A 149 -8.17 3.08 -1.44
CA VAL A 149 -7.85 1.67 -1.61
C VAL A 149 -6.85 1.23 -0.53
N SER A 150 -7.26 0.26 0.28
CA SER A 150 -6.37 -0.47 1.18
C SER A 150 -6.38 -1.93 0.80
N LEU A 151 -5.23 -2.43 0.36
CA LEU A 151 -5.00 -3.82 -0.04
C LEU A 151 -4.00 -4.48 0.91
N SER A 152 -4.27 -5.74 1.26
CA SER A 152 -3.42 -6.61 2.06
C SER A 152 -3.38 -7.99 1.40
N ILE A 153 -2.18 -8.52 1.14
CA ILE A 153 -1.98 -9.88 0.59
C ILE A 153 -1.25 -10.69 1.66
N GLY A 154 -1.86 -11.80 2.07
CA GLY A 154 -1.32 -12.77 3.00
C GLY A 154 -0.86 -14.04 2.29
N PRO A 155 -0.37 -15.05 3.04
CA PRO A 155 0.07 -16.33 2.48
C PRO A 155 -1.00 -17.03 1.63
N LYS A 156 -0.54 -17.96 0.77
CA LYS A 156 -1.41 -18.88 -0.01
C LYS A 156 -2.47 -18.16 -0.86
N GLY A 157 -2.14 -17.01 -1.46
CA GLY A 157 -3.07 -16.25 -2.28
C GLY A 157 -4.15 -15.47 -1.51
N SER A 158 -4.17 -15.54 -0.18
CA SER A 158 -5.18 -14.83 0.64
C SER A 158 -5.05 -13.31 0.49
N TYR A 159 -6.19 -12.61 0.49
CA TYR A 159 -6.21 -11.15 0.45
C TYR A 159 -7.41 -10.54 1.16
N PHE A 160 -7.25 -9.28 1.58
CA PHE A 160 -8.33 -8.36 1.87
C PHE A 160 -8.10 -7.06 1.11
N ALA A 161 -9.13 -6.55 0.44
CA ALA A 161 -9.12 -5.22 -0.16
C ALA A 161 -10.40 -4.46 0.18
N ARG A 162 -10.27 -3.14 0.34
CA ARG A 162 -11.39 -2.21 0.35
C ARG A 162 -11.14 -1.01 -0.56
N CYS A 163 -12.20 -0.36 -1.01
CA CYS A 163 -12.20 0.91 -1.72
C CYS A 163 -13.40 1.73 -1.21
N GLY A 164 -13.16 2.80 -0.44
CA GLY A 164 -14.22 3.46 0.30
C GLY A 164 -14.88 2.50 1.30
N THR A 165 -16.18 2.27 1.14
CA THR A 165 -16.99 1.28 1.88
C THR A 165 -17.06 -0.10 1.19
N ALA A 166 -16.78 -0.20 -0.11
CA ALA A 166 -16.79 -1.48 -0.81
C ALA A 166 -15.62 -2.36 -0.35
N LEU A 167 -15.85 -3.67 -0.19
CA LEU A 167 -14.86 -4.65 0.25
C LEU A 167 -14.87 -5.92 -0.59
N THR A 168 -13.73 -6.61 -0.63
CA THR A 168 -13.57 -7.95 -1.19
C THR A 168 -12.48 -8.70 -0.42
N SER A 169 -12.59 -10.01 -0.32
CA SER A 169 -11.58 -10.83 0.35
C SER A 169 -11.58 -12.27 -0.18
N HIS A 170 -10.45 -12.96 -0.01
CA HIS A 170 -10.27 -14.34 -0.41
C HIS A 170 -9.38 -15.07 0.61
N ALA A 171 -9.70 -16.34 0.89
CA ALA A 171 -8.94 -17.25 1.76
C ALA A 171 -8.50 -16.67 3.13
N LEU A 172 -9.29 -15.78 3.74
CA LEU A 172 -8.96 -15.21 5.05
C LEU A 172 -8.99 -16.26 6.18
N PRO A 173 -8.13 -16.14 7.21
CA PRO A 173 -8.18 -16.98 8.41
C PRO A 173 -9.59 -17.06 9.02
N LYS A 174 -10.05 -18.26 9.41
CA LYS A 174 -11.43 -18.48 9.89
C LYS A 174 -11.79 -17.63 11.11
N ASP A 175 -10.83 -17.38 12.00
CA ASP A 175 -11.00 -16.52 13.17
C ASP A 175 -10.98 -15.02 12.82
N LEU A 176 -10.26 -14.60 11.78
CA LEU A 176 -10.40 -13.25 11.22
C LEU A 176 -11.79 -13.06 10.61
N GLN A 177 -12.28 -14.01 9.80
CA GLN A 177 -13.63 -13.95 9.23
C GLN A 177 -14.70 -13.85 10.32
N LYS A 178 -14.55 -14.62 11.40
CA LYS A 178 -15.40 -14.52 12.60
C LYS A 178 -15.28 -13.14 13.26
N ALA A 179 -14.07 -12.66 13.52
CA ALA A 179 -13.81 -11.38 14.17
C ALA A 179 -14.36 -10.17 13.39
N LEU A 180 -14.39 -10.25 12.06
CA LEU A 180 -15.04 -9.29 11.15
C LEU A 180 -16.57 -9.34 11.31
N LYS A 181 -17.19 -10.52 11.19
CA LYS A 181 -18.65 -10.70 11.34
C LYS A 181 -19.15 -10.25 12.72
N GLU A 182 -18.39 -10.52 13.78
CA GLU A 182 -18.69 -10.16 15.17
C GLU A 182 -18.30 -8.72 15.57
N SER A 183 -17.78 -7.90 14.65
CA SER A 183 -17.34 -6.54 14.99
C SER A 183 -18.49 -5.54 15.10
N GLY A 184 -19.57 -5.72 14.33
CA GLY A 184 -20.59 -4.69 14.10
C GLY A 184 -20.06 -3.41 13.44
N SER A 185 -18.82 -3.42 12.94
CA SER A 185 -18.03 -2.22 12.66
C SER A 185 -17.19 -2.39 11.39
N TYR A 186 -16.93 -1.29 10.67
CA TYR A 186 -16.35 -1.38 9.34
C TYR A 186 -14.82 -1.58 9.37
N PRO A 187 -14.24 -2.59 8.71
CA PRO A 187 -12.79 -2.85 8.73
C PRO A 187 -12.00 -1.85 7.86
N VAL A 188 -11.10 -1.08 8.47
CA VAL A 188 -10.37 0.03 7.81
C VAL A 188 -9.01 -0.40 7.27
N ARG A 189 -8.30 -1.26 8.01
CA ARG A 189 -7.00 -1.87 7.64
C ARG A 189 -6.95 -3.30 8.16
N ILE A 190 -6.37 -4.21 7.36
CA ILE A 190 -6.02 -5.57 7.77
C ILE A 190 -4.55 -5.80 7.42
N ALA A 191 -3.80 -6.43 8.32
CA ALA A 191 -2.49 -7.01 8.04
C ALA A 191 -2.62 -8.53 8.07
N LEU A 192 -2.14 -9.21 7.03
CA LEU A 192 -2.09 -10.67 6.95
C LEU A 192 -0.62 -11.12 7.04
N GLY A 193 -0.33 -12.01 7.99
CA GLY A 193 1.01 -12.52 8.28
C GLY A 193 1.14 -14.02 8.02
N LYS A 194 2.33 -14.55 8.31
CA LYS A 194 2.67 -15.96 8.16
C LYS A 194 1.82 -16.83 9.11
N ASN A 195 1.59 -18.09 8.74
CA ASN A 195 0.83 -19.09 9.52
C ASN A 195 -0.53 -18.60 10.03
N ASP A 196 -1.31 -17.96 9.15
CA ASP A 196 -2.68 -17.47 9.41
C ASP A 196 -2.77 -16.47 10.59
N ALA A 197 -1.70 -15.69 10.79
CA ALA A 197 -1.64 -14.56 11.71
C ALA A 197 -2.24 -13.29 11.09
N TRP A 198 -2.88 -12.45 11.90
CA TRP A 198 -3.56 -11.25 11.43
C TRP A 198 -3.70 -10.13 12.47
N PHE A 199 -3.89 -8.91 11.97
CA PHE A 199 -4.35 -7.73 12.71
C PHE A 199 -5.45 -7.03 11.89
N VAL A 200 -6.48 -6.49 12.55
CA VAL A 200 -7.50 -5.60 11.95
C VAL A 200 -7.80 -4.41 12.87
N SER A 201 -7.94 -3.24 12.26
CA SER A 201 -8.48 -2.03 12.90
C SER A 201 -9.80 -1.62 12.24
N PHE A 202 -10.79 -1.26 13.04
CA PHE A 202 -12.14 -0.90 12.61
C PHE A 202 -12.38 0.63 12.65
N ALA A 203 -13.50 1.09 12.08
CA ALA A 203 -13.81 2.51 11.91
C ALA A 203 -14.06 3.25 13.24
N ASP A 204 -14.59 2.55 14.24
CA ASP A 204 -14.70 3.02 15.63
C ASP A 204 -13.36 3.13 16.38
N GLY A 205 -12.24 2.76 15.76
CA GLY A 205 -10.91 2.74 16.37
C GLY A 205 -10.61 1.50 17.22
N SER A 206 -11.55 0.55 17.31
CA SER A 206 -11.32 -0.77 17.92
C SER A 206 -10.36 -1.61 17.08
N ARG A 207 -9.73 -2.59 17.73
CA ARG A 207 -8.64 -3.40 17.20
C ARG A 207 -8.84 -4.85 17.63
N LYS A 208 -8.63 -5.80 16.72
CA LYS A 208 -8.56 -7.24 17.02
C LYS A 208 -7.33 -7.82 16.32
N TRP A 209 -6.67 -8.81 16.92
CA TRP A 209 -5.50 -9.46 16.33
C TRP A 209 -5.34 -10.90 16.82
N ASN A 210 -4.68 -11.71 16.02
CA ASN A 210 -4.15 -13.01 16.42
C ASN A 210 -2.77 -13.19 15.78
N LEU A 211 -1.70 -13.07 16.57
CA LEU A 211 -0.33 -13.16 16.06
C LEU A 211 0.19 -14.60 15.96
N ARG A 212 -0.59 -15.62 16.35
CA ARG A 212 -0.26 -17.05 16.24
C ARG A 212 1.09 -17.47 16.84
N HIS A 213 1.65 -16.66 17.75
CA HIS A 213 3.03 -16.74 18.26
C HIS A 213 4.15 -16.56 17.20
N VAL A 214 3.80 -16.14 15.98
CA VAL A 214 4.69 -15.90 14.82
C VAL A 214 5.48 -14.59 14.93
N TYR A 215 4.97 -13.63 15.69
CA TYR A 215 5.60 -12.32 15.92
C TYR A 215 5.79 -12.06 17.43
N PRO A 216 6.64 -12.84 18.11
CA PRO A 216 6.85 -12.72 19.56
C PRO A 216 7.37 -11.36 20.00
N SER A 217 8.27 -10.73 19.21
CA SER A 217 8.78 -9.39 19.52
C SER A 217 7.71 -8.31 19.42
N LEU A 218 6.71 -8.48 18.53
CA LEU A 218 5.60 -7.56 18.39
C LEU A 218 4.64 -7.69 19.56
N ALA A 219 4.36 -8.93 20.00
CA ALA A 219 3.44 -9.22 21.10
C ALA A 219 3.86 -8.52 22.42
N ILE A 220 5.16 -8.38 22.68
CA ILE A 220 5.69 -7.73 23.90
C ILE A 220 5.72 -6.19 23.85
N THR A 221 5.45 -5.56 22.70
CA THR A 221 5.54 -4.08 22.56
C THR A 221 4.39 -3.29 23.21
N ASN A 222 3.30 -3.95 23.62
CA ASN A 222 2.02 -3.33 24.02
C ASN A 222 1.37 -2.39 22.97
N VAL A 223 1.89 -2.30 21.74
CA VAL A 223 1.38 -1.39 20.69
C VAL A 223 -0.09 -1.66 20.30
N PHE A 224 -0.58 -2.88 20.51
CA PHE A 224 -1.99 -3.23 20.27
C PHE A 224 -2.92 -2.99 21.46
N THR A 225 -2.40 -2.97 22.69
CA THR A 225 -3.17 -2.72 23.92
C THR A 225 -3.16 -1.24 24.34
N ASP A 226 -2.13 -0.47 23.94
CA ASP A 226 -2.03 0.97 24.20
C ASP A 226 -3.22 1.75 23.56
N SER A 227 -3.89 2.56 24.37
CA SER A 227 -5.00 3.44 23.97
C SER A 227 -4.52 4.83 23.52
N THR A 228 -3.33 5.25 23.94
CA THR A 228 -2.74 6.57 23.63
C THR A 228 -2.12 6.57 22.24
N ASN A 229 -1.38 5.52 21.88
CA ASN A 229 -0.57 5.47 20.66
C ASN A 229 -1.09 4.43 19.65
N ILE A 230 -2.37 4.59 19.27
CA ILE A 230 -3.13 3.67 18.40
C ILE A 230 -2.40 3.43 17.06
N PRO A 231 -2.15 2.17 16.64
CA PRO A 231 -1.63 1.86 15.31
C PRO A 231 -2.67 2.14 14.22
N ILE A 232 -2.30 2.96 13.24
CA ILE A 232 -3.11 3.34 12.06
C ILE A 232 -2.68 2.61 10.78
N PHE A 233 -1.52 1.94 10.82
CA PHE A 233 -1.03 1.05 9.79
C PHE A 233 -0.22 -0.08 10.43
N VAL A 234 -0.41 -1.30 9.94
CA VAL A 234 0.34 -2.50 10.33
C VAL A 234 0.64 -3.28 9.05
N ALA A 235 1.87 -3.77 8.91
CA ALA A 235 2.25 -4.82 7.99
C ALA A 235 2.98 -5.91 8.79
N LEU A 236 2.56 -7.16 8.58
CA LEU A 236 3.22 -8.36 9.07
C LEU A 236 3.94 -8.99 7.88
N ASN A 237 5.14 -9.54 8.04
CA ASN A 237 5.82 -10.20 6.93
C ASN A 237 5.22 -11.61 6.71
N PRO A 238 4.58 -11.92 5.56
CA PRO A 238 3.98 -13.23 5.34
C PRO A 238 5.00 -14.32 4.97
N TYR A 239 6.28 -13.96 4.77
CA TYR A 239 7.38 -14.85 4.39
C TYR A 239 8.33 -15.15 5.56
N VAL A 240 8.73 -14.11 6.31
CA VAL A 240 9.69 -14.19 7.42
C VAL A 240 8.98 -14.04 8.76
N GLU A 241 9.40 -14.84 9.75
CA GLU A 241 8.86 -14.78 11.11
C GLU A 241 9.42 -13.59 11.87
N ASP A 242 8.64 -13.05 12.81
CA ASP A 242 9.02 -11.94 13.68
C ASP A 242 9.42 -10.61 12.98
N GLU A 243 9.25 -10.49 11.66
CA GLU A 243 9.39 -9.25 10.90
C GLU A 243 8.05 -8.52 10.73
N TRP A 244 8.05 -7.21 11.02
CA TRP A 244 6.84 -6.38 11.02
C TRP A 244 7.17 -4.89 10.89
N PHE A 245 6.18 -4.11 10.46
CA PHE A 245 6.26 -2.65 10.33
C PHE A 245 4.93 -2.01 10.77
N ILE A 246 4.99 -1.01 11.66
CA ILE A 246 3.81 -0.32 12.22
C ILE A 246 3.99 1.19 12.17
N VAL A 247 2.90 1.91 11.87
CA VAL A 247 2.80 3.36 12.08
C VAL A 247 1.64 3.68 13.01
N GLN A 248 1.91 4.51 14.00
CA GLN A 248 0.96 4.90 15.03
C GLN A 248 0.38 6.31 14.76
N LYS A 249 -0.73 6.65 15.42
CA LYS A 249 -1.53 7.85 15.16
C LYS A 249 -0.72 9.15 15.29
N ASN A 250 0.23 9.21 16.22
CA ASN A 250 1.15 10.35 16.39
C ASN A 250 2.17 10.52 15.24
N GLY A 251 2.38 9.49 14.42
CA GLY A 251 3.37 9.46 13.33
C GLY A 251 4.60 8.57 13.60
N THR A 252 4.78 8.04 14.82
CA THR A 252 5.87 7.11 15.14
C THR A 252 5.80 5.88 14.24
N CYS A 253 6.95 5.53 13.64
CA CYS A 253 7.14 4.33 12.84
C CYS A 253 8.05 3.37 13.63
N ASN A 254 7.56 2.17 13.93
CA ASN A 254 8.32 1.12 14.61
C ASN A 254 8.34 -0.13 13.73
N PHE A 255 9.46 -0.86 13.70
CA PHE A 255 9.61 -2.04 12.87
C PHE A 255 10.71 -2.98 13.37
N ARG A 256 10.66 -4.22 12.90
CA ARG A 256 11.72 -5.22 13.07
C ARG A 256 11.98 -5.92 11.75
N MET A 257 13.25 -5.96 11.35
CA MET A 257 13.73 -6.46 10.05
C MET A 257 15.07 -7.16 10.26
N THR A 258 15.33 -8.26 9.54
CA THR A 258 16.59 -9.03 9.56
C THR A 258 17.55 -8.62 8.45
N TRP A 259 17.29 -7.47 7.81
CA TRP A 259 17.98 -7.01 6.60
C TRP A 259 19.44 -6.56 6.87
N SER A 260 20.19 -6.34 5.79
CA SER A 260 21.54 -5.79 5.86
C SER A 260 21.59 -4.45 6.58
N LYS A 261 22.73 -4.13 7.19
CA LYS A 261 22.92 -2.87 7.95
C LYS A 261 22.62 -1.63 7.09
N ASP A 262 22.90 -1.70 5.80
CA ASP A 262 22.69 -0.60 4.85
C ASP A 262 21.22 -0.43 4.47
N GLU A 263 20.48 -1.50 4.16
CA GLU A 263 19.04 -1.42 3.92
C GLU A 263 18.28 -1.00 5.18
N ALA A 264 18.67 -1.50 6.35
CA ALA A 264 18.15 -1.01 7.62
C ALA A 264 18.50 0.47 7.86
N ARG A 265 19.67 0.98 7.41
CA ARG A 265 20.02 2.41 7.50
C ARG A 265 19.14 3.27 6.60
N GLU A 266 18.87 2.80 5.37
CA GLU A 266 18.03 3.52 4.41
C GLU A 266 16.55 3.52 4.82
N LEU A 267 16.02 2.40 5.32
CA LEU A 267 14.67 2.36 5.91
C LEU A 267 14.53 3.37 7.06
N ARG A 268 15.51 3.39 7.99
CA ARG A 268 15.57 4.36 9.10
C ARG A 268 15.60 5.80 8.59
N LYS A 269 16.45 6.12 7.62
CA LYS A 269 16.52 7.47 7.01
C LYS A 269 15.15 7.91 6.45
N MET A 270 14.40 7.01 5.82
CA MET A 270 13.05 7.30 5.31
C MET A 270 12.03 7.53 6.44
N THR A 271 11.99 6.65 7.44
CA THR A 271 11.05 6.80 8.57
C THR A 271 11.37 8.04 9.40
N ASP A 272 12.65 8.29 9.69
CA ASP A 272 13.09 9.45 10.47
C ASP A 272 12.76 10.78 9.78
N THR A 273 12.88 10.83 8.45
CA THR A 273 12.48 12.01 7.67
C THR A 273 10.97 12.25 7.78
N TYR A 274 10.16 11.19 7.63
CA TYR A 274 8.72 11.29 7.79
C TYR A 274 8.31 11.68 9.22
N MET A 275 8.97 11.11 10.24
CA MET A 275 8.74 11.42 11.64
C MET A 275 9.06 12.88 11.99
N ARG A 276 10.20 13.42 11.50
CA ARG A 276 10.49 14.87 11.57
C ARG A 276 9.43 15.71 10.85
N GLY A 277 9.01 15.27 9.66
CA GLY A 277 7.96 15.94 8.89
C GLY A 277 6.60 15.99 9.59
N ARG A 278 6.21 14.92 10.31
CA ARG A 278 5.03 14.88 11.19
C ARG A 278 5.21 15.84 12.38
N ALA A 279 6.31 15.71 13.12
CA ALA A 279 6.61 16.57 14.27
C ALA A 279 6.52 18.07 13.95
N ILE A 280 7.10 18.49 12.81
CA ILE A 280 7.04 19.88 12.34
C ILE A 280 5.61 20.29 11.92
N ARG A 281 4.90 19.44 11.18
CA ARG A 281 3.56 19.76 10.64
C ARG A 281 2.48 19.80 11.71
N ASP A 282 2.53 18.84 12.63
CA ASP A 282 1.45 18.56 13.57
C ASP A 282 1.72 19.18 14.96
N GLY A 283 2.86 19.87 15.13
CA GLY A 283 3.33 20.40 16.42
C GLY A 283 3.77 19.31 17.43
N SER A 284 3.79 18.04 17.02
CA SER A 284 3.99 16.91 17.92
C SER A 284 5.46 16.70 18.30
N SER A 285 5.68 16.13 19.48
CA SER A 285 6.98 15.61 19.90
C SER A 285 6.81 14.17 20.37
N PHE A 286 7.75 13.31 20.01
CA PHE A 286 7.75 11.88 20.36
C PHE A 286 9.17 11.33 20.23
N SER A 287 9.49 10.29 20.99
CA SER A 287 10.72 9.54 20.82
C SER A 287 10.44 8.11 20.35
N THR A 288 11.47 7.49 19.76
CA THR A 288 11.51 6.07 19.46
C THR A 288 12.82 5.50 20.02
N MET A 289 12.71 4.34 20.69
CA MET A 289 13.86 3.58 21.17
C MET A 289 14.27 2.62 20.05
N LEU A 290 15.43 2.86 19.46
CA LEU A 290 15.84 2.18 18.24
C LEU A 290 17.24 1.60 18.39
N GLU A 291 17.38 0.32 18.05
CA GLU A 291 18.64 -0.41 18.14
C GLU A 291 19.57 -0.06 16.97
N VAL A 292 20.77 0.42 17.30
CA VAL A 292 21.85 0.71 16.36
C VAL A 292 23.07 -0.09 16.82
N ASP A 293 23.42 -1.12 16.06
CA ASP A 293 24.59 -1.97 16.29
C ASP A 293 24.63 -2.54 17.73
N GLY A 294 23.54 -3.17 18.17
CA GLY A 294 23.38 -3.74 19.51
C GLY A 294 23.10 -2.72 20.63
N THR A 295 23.12 -1.42 20.32
CA THR A 295 22.89 -0.34 21.31
C THR A 295 21.53 0.30 21.11
N LEU A 296 20.65 0.26 22.11
CA LEU A 296 19.42 1.05 22.13
C LEU A 296 19.75 2.55 22.22
N LYS A 297 19.23 3.34 21.29
CA LYS A 297 19.36 4.80 21.26
C LYS A 297 17.98 5.45 21.19
N GLU A 298 17.75 6.46 22.02
CA GLU A 298 16.53 7.27 21.96
C GLU A 298 16.66 8.32 20.84
N ASN A 299 15.92 8.16 19.75
CA ASN A 299 15.77 9.20 18.74
C ASN A 299 14.55 10.06 19.08
N ARG A 300 14.78 11.30 19.53
CA ARG A 300 13.71 12.26 19.89
C ARG A 300 13.38 13.21 18.74
N TYR A 301 12.11 13.26 18.36
CA TYR A 301 11.55 14.17 17.37
C TYR A 301 10.73 15.28 18.03
N SER A 302 10.81 16.48 17.46
CA SER A 302 10.11 17.69 17.93
C SER A 302 9.96 18.70 16.78
N PRO A 303 9.10 19.72 16.89
CA PRO A 303 8.94 20.75 15.85
C PRO A 303 10.22 21.55 15.59
N ASN A 304 11.09 21.64 16.60
CA ASN A 304 12.37 22.35 16.53
C ASN A 304 13.53 21.47 16.01
N SER A 305 13.28 20.20 15.68
CA SER A 305 14.28 19.27 15.15
C SER A 305 14.67 19.67 13.73
N ARG A 306 15.76 20.45 13.60
CA ARG A 306 16.25 20.95 12.30
C ARG A 306 16.42 19.79 11.30
N PRO A 307 15.84 19.87 10.09
CA PRO A 307 16.13 18.87 9.07
C PRO A 307 17.62 18.94 8.69
N GLN A 308 18.29 17.79 8.75
CA GLN A 308 19.71 17.65 8.40
C GLN A 308 19.92 17.51 6.88
N GLU A 309 18.84 17.29 6.13
CA GLU A 309 18.80 17.27 4.67
C GLU A 309 18.53 18.69 4.12
N SER A 310 18.91 18.92 2.86
CA SER A 310 19.02 20.29 2.32
C SER A 310 17.70 21.07 2.34
N ARG A 311 17.80 22.41 2.49
CA ARG A 311 16.65 23.35 2.37
C ARG A 311 15.84 23.11 1.08
N ILE A 312 16.49 22.68 0.01
CA ILE A 312 15.89 22.41 -1.30
C ILE A 312 14.89 21.26 -1.22
N GLU A 313 15.19 20.18 -0.51
CA GLU A 313 14.28 19.03 -0.40
C GLU A 313 13.04 19.34 0.45
N ALA A 314 13.22 20.06 1.55
CA ALA A 314 12.10 20.56 2.36
C ALA A 314 11.21 21.50 1.53
N MET A 315 11.81 22.44 0.79
CA MET A 315 11.11 23.35 -0.13
C MET A 315 10.36 22.59 -1.23
N LEU A 316 10.97 21.57 -1.85
CA LEU A 316 10.32 20.73 -2.86
C LEU A 316 9.13 19.94 -2.29
N ALA A 317 9.23 19.44 -1.06
CA ALA A 317 8.11 18.79 -0.38
C ALA A 317 6.95 19.76 -0.12
N THR A 318 7.23 20.98 0.35
CA THR A 318 6.22 22.04 0.53
C THR A 318 5.58 22.46 -0.79
N ILE A 319 6.38 22.62 -1.87
CA ILE A 319 5.88 22.96 -3.20
C ILE A 319 4.97 21.86 -3.74
N ARG A 320 5.37 20.58 -3.67
CA ARG A 320 4.54 19.43 -4.10
C ARG A 320 3.25 19.29 -3.29
N GLY A 321 3.26 19.70 -2.02
CA GLY A 321 2.04 19.82 -1.21
C GLY A 321 1.10 20.91 -1.74
N ARG A 322 1.63 22.12 -1.98
CA ARG A 322 0.85 23.25 -2.50
C ARG A 322 0.29 22.99 -3.90
N THR A 323 1.06 22.39 -4.82
CA THR A 323 0.57 22.09 -6.17
C THR A 323 -0.51 21.00 -6.20
N ARG A 324 -0.57 20.10 -5.21
CA ARG A 324 -1.72 19.21 -5.02
C ARG A 324 -2.97 19.97 -4.55
N SER A 325 -2.84 20.91 -3.62
CA SER A 325 -3.97 21.80 -3.24
C SER A 325 -4.48 22.62 -4.43
N MET A 326 -3.59 23.13 -5.28
CA MET A 326 -3.94 23.97 -6.43
C MET A 326 -4.55 23.19 -7.61
N LYS A 327 -4.51 21.85 -7.62
CA LYS A 327 -5.23 21.05 -8.63
C LYS A 327 -6.70 20.82 -8.32
N ASN A 328 -7.14 21.12 -7.08
CA ASN A 328 -8.52 20.91 -6.63
C ASN A 328 -9.28 22.23 -6.39
N GLY A 329 -8.85 23.34 -7.01
CA GLY A 329 -9.58 24.61 -6.98
C GLY A 329 -8.95 25.69 -7.85
N ASP A 330 -9.78 26.42 -8.60
CA ASP A 330 -9.37 27.54 -9.46
C ASP A 330 -8.86 28.72 -8.63
N VAL A 331 -7.54 28.78 -8.42
CA VAL A 331 -6.87 29.88 -7.73
C VAL A 331 -5.83 30.50 -8.66
N ALA A 332 -6.17 31.66 -9.23
CA ALA A 332 -5.27 32.43 -10.07
C ALA A 332 -4.07 32.96 -9.25
N LEU A 333 -2.88 32.46 -9.53
CA LEU A 333 -1.65 32.89 -8.85
C LEU A 333 -1.11 34.20 -9.44
N VAL A 334 -1.51 35.34 -8.86
CA VAL A 334 -0.90 36.64 -9.18
C VAL A 334 0.48 36.75 -8.52
N GLY A 335 1.51 36.30 -9.23
CA GLY A 335 2.91 36.43 -8.80
C GLY A 335 3.48 37.80 -9.17
N ALA A 336 3.60 38.70 -8.19
CA ALA A 336 4.29 39.98 -8.39
C ALA A 336 5.82 39.78 -8.45
N VAL A 337 6.39 39.79 -9.66
CA VAL A 337 7.84 39.78 -9.86
C VAL A 337 8.38 41.20 -9.68
N ALA A 338 9.17 41.42 -8.63
CA ALA A 338 9.83 42.69 -8.36
C ALA A 338 11.05 42.88 -9.29
N GLY A 339 10.80 43.31 -10.53
CA GLY A 339 11.83 43.71 -11.48
C GLY A 339 11.62 43.17 -12.91
N GLY A 340 11.17 44.03 -13.81
CA GLY A 340 11.18 43.80 -15.27
C GLY A 340 9.92 43.14 -15.86
N THR A 341 9.23 43.88 -16.73
CA THR A 341 8.31 43.39 -17.80
C THR A 341 7.44 42.17 -17.47
N GLY A 342 6.22 42.40 -16.97
CA GLY A 342 5.24 41.35 -16.72
C GLY A 342 4.76 40.64 -17.99
N VAL A 343 4.71 39.30 -17.94
CA VAL A 343 4.18 38.45 -19.01
C VAL A 343 2.71 38.12 -18.74
N VAL A 344 1.81 38.56 -19.64
CA VAL A 344 0.39 38.17 -19.60
C VAL A 344 0.23 36.80 -20.27
N ALA A 345 0.13 35.74 -19.48
CA ALA A 345 -0.21 34.41 -19.98
C ALA A 345 -1.70 34.36 -20.39
N LYS A 346 -1.97 34.33 -21.69
CA LYS A 346 -3.34 34.36 -22.25
C LYS A 346 -3.97 32.96 -22.28
N LEU A 347 -5.28 32.90 -22.01
CA LEU A 347 -6.10 31.68 -22.03
C LEU A 347 -6.40 31.16 -23.44
N VAL A 348 -6.51 29.83 -23.54
CA VAL A 348 -7.32 29.04 -24.50
C VAL A 348 -6.85 29.04 -25.98
N GLY A 349 -7.11 27.93 -26.68
CA GLY A 349 -6.74 27.70 -28.09
C GLY A 349 -7.80 28.13 -29.12
N GLN A 350 -7.75 27.52 -30.32
CA GLN A 350 -8.25 27.99 -31.64
C GLN A 350 -7.24 28.90 -32.39
N PRO A 351 -7.24 28.93 -33.75
CA PRO A 351 -5.98 28.92 -34.49
C PRO A 351 -5.57 30.22 -35.21
N THR A 352 -4.25 30.30 -35.48
CA THR A 352 -3.57 31.02 -36.58
C THR A 352 -3.98 32.46 -36.93
N PHE A 353 -3.03 33.38 -36.70
CA PHE A 353 -2.62 34.35 -37.73
C PHE A 353 -1.09 34.42 -37.78
N ARG A 354 -0.51 34.58 -38.98
CA ARG A 354 0.91 34.94 -39.16
C ARG A 354 1.05 36.46 -39.09
N ALA A 355 2.09 36.94 -38.43
CA ALA A 355 2.63 38.28 -38.64
C ALA A 355 4.12 38.15 -38.95
N VAL A 356 4.55 38.72 -40.09
CA VAL A 356 5.96 38.89 -40.42
C VAL A 356 6.35 40.32 -40.07
N GLY A 357 7.45 40.51 -39.35
CA GLY A 357 7.94 41.83 -38.96
C GLY A 357 9.46 41.81 -38.84
N VAL A 358 10.15 42.39 -39.83
CA VAL A 358 11.59 42.63 -39.78
C VAL A 358 11.84 44.01 -39.20
N ALA A 359 12.71 44.10 -38.20
CA ALA A 359 13.37 45.33 -37.77
C ALA A 359 14.83 45.00 -37.45
N ALA A 360 15.75 45.89 -37.81
CA ALA A 360 17.18 45.70 -37.70
C ALA A 360 17.85 46.92 -37.05
N SER A 361 19.15 46.81 -36.75
CA SER A 361 19.99 47.82 -36.07
C SER A 361 19.62 48.08 -34.59
N THR A 362 20.52 48.56 -33.72
CA THR A 362 21.92 48.96 -33.92
C THR A 362 22.76 48.46 -32.74
N GLY A 363 24.05 48.17 -32.94
CA GLY A 363 24.97 47.83 -31.86
C GLY A 363 25.85 49.01 -31.45
N ILE A 364 26.32 49.00 -30.20
CA ILE A 364 27.54 49.70 -29.77
C ILE A 364 28.37 48.69 -28.97
N GLY A 365 29.64 48.53 -29.34
CA GLY A 365 30.65 47.88 -28.52
C GLY A 365 31.68 48.90 -28.06
N ALA A 366 32.28 48.70 -26.90
CA ALA A 366 33.42 49.46 -26.42
C ALA A 366 34.33 48.55 -25.59
N ALA A 367 35.64 48.61 -25.85
CA ALA A 367 36.66 47.88 -25.10
C ALA A 367 37.95 48.71 -25.02
N ALA A 368 38.67 48.56 -23.91
CA ALA A 368 40.05 48.96 -23.65
C ALA A 368 40.48 50.44 -23.82
N VAL A 369 40.76 51.07 -22.68
CA VAL A 369 41.90 51.98 -22.43
C VAL A 369 42.35 51.60 -21.01
N SER A 370 43.44 50.84 -20.79
CA SER A 370 44.86 51.23 -20.87
C SER A 370 45.32 52.16 -19.74
N LEU A 371 45.84 51.55 -18.68
CA LEU A 371 47.12 51.91 -18.03
C LEU A 371 47.73 50.65 -17.40
#